data_AF-A0A1H3MJG0-F1
#
_entry.id   AF-A0A1H3MJG0-F1
#
_cell.length_a   1.000
_cell.length_b   1.000
_cell.length_c   1.000
_cell.angle_alpha   90.00
_cell.angle_beta   90.00
_cell.angle_gamma   90.00
#
_symmetry.space_group_name_H-M   'P 1'
#
loop_
_entity.id
_entity.type
_entity.pdbx_description
1 polymer ?
#
loop_
_entity_poly.entity_id
_entity_poly.type
_entity_poly.pdbx_seq_one_letter_code
_entity_poly.pdbx_strand_id
1 'polypeptide(L)'
;MNLKKEFNKQALLEKNGEFSKSKLKDFLISEIEEDTLEDTITFLKCEIGKENEKLKEDLYHGDKYNGVILDGNQYLIKKEGKQAIIIDAISEEHSKETKFTRFELPIDTLLYVIINKDKILEEL
;
A
#
# COMPACT_ATOMS: atom_id res chain seq x y z
N MET A 1 -19.18 8.23 1.31
CA MET A 1 -18.40 7.87 0.11
C MET A 1 -18.81 6.45 -0.28
N ASN A 2 -19.53 6.28 -1.38
CA ASN A 2 -19.97 4.96 -1.86
C ASN A 2 -18.76 4.29 -2.54
N LEU A 3 -17.94 3.57 -1.78
CA LEU A 3 -16.84 2.75 -2.32
C LEU A 3 -17.44 1.50 -2.99
N LYS A 4 -18.14 1.67 -4.11
CA LYS A 4 -18.66 0.56 -4.94
C LYS A 4 -17.59 0.04 -5.90
N LYS A 5 -16.44 -0.35 -5.37
CA LYS A 5 -15.42 -1.05 -6.15
C LYS A 5 -15.07 -2.33 -5.41
N GLU A 6 -15.62 -3.43 -5.90
CA GLU A 6 -15.25 -4.75 -5.41
C GLU A 6 -13.78 -5.01 -5.73
N PHE A 7 -13.06 -5.56 -4.76
CA PHE A 7 -11.71 -6.04 -4.98
C PHE A 7 -11.75 -7.19 -5.98
N ASN A 8 -10.99 -7.09 -7.06
CA ASN A 8 -10.86 -8.15 -8.06
C ASN A 8 -9.48 -8.80 -7.93
N LYS A 9 -9.45 -9.96 -7.27
CA LYS A 9 -8.24 -10.77 -7.08
C LYS A 9 -7.59 -11.17 -8.40
N GLN A 10 -8.37 -11.55 -9.42
CA GLN A 10 -7.83 -11.93 -10.73
C GLN A 10 -7.10 -10.74 -11.38
N ALA A 11 -7.69 -9.54 -11.31
CA ALA A 11 -7.05 -8.32 -11.83
C ALA A 11 -5.77 -7.95 -11.07
N LEU A 12 -5.71 -8.19 -9.75
CA LEU A 12 -4.48 -8.03 -8.96
C LEU A 12 -3.37 -8.94 -9.50
N LEU A 13 -3.68 -10.23 -9.68
CA LEU A 13 -2.73 -11.24 -10.15
C LEU A 13 -2.26 -10.96 -11.59
N GLU A 14 -3.17 -10.61 -12.50
CA GLU A 14 -2.83 -10.31 -13.89
C GLU A 14 -1.89 -9.10 -14.01
N LYS A 15 -2.08 -8.08 -13.16
CA LYS A 15 -1.24 -6.88 -13.18
C LYS A 15 0.12 -7.10 -12.49
N ASN A 16 0.12 -7.79 -11.35
CA ASN A 16 1.28 -7.80 -10.43
C ASN A 16 1.97 -9.17 -10.31
N GLY A 17 1.42 -10.21 -10.95
CA GLY A 17 1.90 -11.59 -10.85
C GLY A 17 1.49 -12.30 -9.56
N GLU A 18 1.78 -13.60 -9.50
CA GLU A 18 1.33 -14.50 -8.41
C GLU A 18 1.80 -14.11 -7.01
N PHE A 19 2.98 -13.53 -6.88
CA PHE A 19 3.55 -13.11 -5.59
C PHE A 19 2.77 -11.97 -4.94
N SER A 20 2.05 -11.18 -5.73
CA SER A 20 1.28 -10.04 -5.25
C SER A 20 0.18 -10.42 -4.27
N LYS A 21 -0.38 -11.64 -4.39
CA LYS A 21 -1.34 -12.16 -3.43
C LYS A 21 -0.72 -12.30 -2.04
N SER A 22 0.46 -12.93 -1.95
CA SER A 22 1.15 -13.09 -0.68
C SER A 22 1.51 -11.72 -0.11
N LYS A 23 2.06 -10.82 -0.95
CA LYS A 23 2.45 -9.48 -0.49
C LYS A 23 1.28 -8.62 -0.04
N LEU A 24 0.12 -8.71 -0.70
CA LEU A 24 -1.07 -8.03 -0.23
C LEU A 24 -1.53 -8.59 1.11
N LYS A 25 -1.51 -9.91 1.29
CA LYS A 25 -1.86 -10.55 2.56
C LYS A 25 -0.92 -10.11 3.68
N ASP A 26 0.39 -10.18 3.43
CA ASP A 26 1.42 -9.80 4.40
C ASP A 26 1.28 -8.32 4.77
N PHE A 27 1.16 -7.42 3.77
CA PHE A 27 0.90 -6.00 3.97
C PHE A 27 -0.35 -5.75 4.85
N LEU A 28 -1.47 -6.41 4.53
CA LEU A 28 -2.69 -6.26 5.32
C LEU A 28 -2.50 -6.70 6.77
N ILE A 29 -1.72 -7.75 7.02
CA ILE A 29 -1.49 -8.27 8.37
C ILE A 29 -0.52 -7.37 9.13
N SER A 30 0.62 -7.01 8.54
CA SER A 30 1.73 -6.36 9.25
C SER A 30 1.66 -4.84 9.28
N GLU A 31 1.02 -4.23 8.27
CA GLU A 31 1.06 -2.78 8.07
C GLU A 31 -0.27 -2.11 8.38
N ILE A 32 -1.39 -2.84 8.32
CA ILE A 32 -2.73 -2.28 8.52
C ILE A 32 -3.26 -2.72 9.89
N GLU A 33 -2.73 -2.13 10.94
CA GLU A 33 -3.15 -2.33 12.33
C GLU A 33 -3.90 -1.10 12.87
N GLU A 34 -4.43 -1.18 14.09
CA GLU A 34 -5.28 -0.12 14.66
C GLU A 34 -4.57 1.24 14.74
N ASP A 35 -3.26 1.21 15.02
CA ASP A 35 -2.39 2.38 15.14
C ASP A 35 -1.96 2.97 13.78
N THR A 36 -1.76 2.14 12.75
CA THR A 36 -1.27 2.58 11.43
C THR A 36 -2.37 2.79 10.38
N LEU A 37 -3.57 2.25 10.62
CA LEU A 37 -4.69 2.30 9.68
C LEU A 37 -5.12 3.74 9.36
N GLU A 38 -5.26 4.58 10.39
CA GLU A 38 -5.73 5.95 10.19
C GLU A 38 -4.76 6.77 9.35
N ASP A 39 -3.46 6.62 9.59
CA ASP A 39 -2.41 7.36 8.89
C ASP A 39 -2.28 6.88 7.45
N THR A 40 -2.39 5.56 7.21
CA THR A 40 -2.46 4.99 5.86
C THR A 40 -3.68 5.52 5.09
N ILE A 41 -4.86 5.54 5.70
CA ILE A 41 -6.08 6.09 5.07
C ILE A 41 -5.90 7.59 4.78
N THR A 42 -5.35 8.33 5.73
CA THR A 42 -5.14 9.78 5.61
C THR A 42 -4.18 10.08 4.47
N PHE A 43 -3.06 9.36 4.39
CA PHE A 43 -2.08 9.49 3.34
C PHE A 43 -2.67 9.20 1.95
N LEU A 44 -3.43 8.12 1.81
CA LEU A 44 -4.05 7.70 0.55
C LEU A 44 -5.14 8.66 0.07
N LYS A 45 -5.88 9.28 1.00
CA LYS A 45 -6.91 10.28 0.66
C LYS A 45 -6.34 11.66 0.37
N CYS A 46 -5.16 11.98 0.90
CA CYS A 46 -4.58 13.29 0.72
C CYS A 46 -4.05 13.49 -0.71
N GLU A 47 -4.22 14.69 -1.25
CA GLU A 47 -3.57 15.09 -2.49
C GLU A 47 -2.05 15.08 -2.34
N ILE A 48 -1.33 14.69 -3.39
CA ILE A 48 0.14 14.69 -3.40
C ILE A 48 0.64 16.12 -3.13
N GLY A 49 1.51 16.27 -2.14
CA GLY A 49 2.07 17.56 -1.71
C GLY A 49 1.22 18.30 -0.67
N LYS A 50 0.09 17.72 -0.23
CA LYS A 50 -0.75 18.24 0.85
C LYS A 50 -0.76 17.34 2.07
N GLU A 51 0.15 16.38 2.15
CA GLU A 51 0.35 15.54 3.33
C GLU A 51 0.44 16.48 4.55
N ASN A 52 -0.50 16.30 5.48
CA ASN A 52 -0.69 17.22 6.59
C ASN A 52 0.54 17.17 7.52
N GLU A 53 0.72 18.18 8.38
CA GLU A 53 1.80 18.18 9.37
C GLU A 53 1.83 16.90 10.21
N LYS A 54 0.65 16.28 10.44
CA LYS A 54 0.50 15.00 11.15
C LYS A 54 1.35 13.88 10.55
N LEU A 55 1.41 13.77 9.22
CA LEU A 55 2.13 12.67 8.55
C LEU A 55 3.60 12.98 8.26
N LYS A 56 4.06 14.20 8.54
CA LYS A 56 5.39 14.66 8.09
C LYS A 56 6.53 13.82 8.70
N GLU A 57 6.36 13.39 9.94
CA GLU A 57 7.32 12.53 10.64
C GLU A 57 7.32 11.11 10.09
N ASP A 58 6.17 10.65 9.59
CA ASP A 58 5.97 9.32 8.99
C ASP A 58 6.27 9.29 7.49
N LEU A 59 6.72 10.39 6.88
CA LEU A 59 7.14 10.37 5.47
C LEU A 59 8.54 9.78 5.34
N TYR A 60 8.76 9.02 4.29
CA TYR A 60 10.08 8.46 3.97
C TYR A 60 11.05 9.57 3.55
N HIS A 61 12.19 9.66 4.24
CA HIS A 61 13.24 10.68 4.01
C HIS A 61 14.52 10.12 3.37
N GLY A 62 14.54 8.84 2.98
CA GLY A 62 15.70 8.23 2.35
C GLY A 62 15.84 8.60 0.86
N ASP A 63 16.96 8.18 0.25
CA ASP A 63 17.32 8.50 -1.14
C ASP A 63 17.04 7.35 -2.13
N LYS A 64 16.65 6.17 -1.63
CA LYS A 64 16.41 4.98 -2.46
C LYS A 64 15.16 5.10 -3.32
N TYR A 65 14.13 5.78 -2.83
CA TYR A 65 12.84 5.92 -3.50
C TYR A 65 12.46 7.38 -3.68
N ASN A 66 12.02 7.72 -4.89
CA ASN A 66 11.59 9.08 -5.22
C ASN A 66 10.08 9.26 -5.00
N GLY A 67 9.70 10.48 -4.61
CA GLY A 67 8.32 10.93 -4.50
C GLY A 67 7.84 11.05 -3.05
N VAL A 68 6.56 11.32 -2.88
CA VAL A 68 5.94 11.37 -1.54
C VAL A 68 5.49 9.96 -1.16
N ILE A 69 6.05 9.47 -0.07
CA ILE A 69 5.97 8.07 0.35
C ILE A 69 5.72 8.05 1.85
N LEU A 70 4.72 7.29 2.29
CA LEU A 70 4.52 6.98 3.70
C LEU A 70 5.50 5.86 4.09
N ASP A 71 6.24 6.09 5.15
CA ASP A 71 7.16 5.15 5.77
C ASP A 71 6.39 4.36 6.84
N GLY A 72 6.06 3.12 6.51
CA GLY A 72 5.39 2.20 7.41
C GLY A 72 6.39 1.39 8.24
N ASN A 73 5.90 0.33 8.88
CA ASN A 73 6.73 -0.56 9.67
C ASN A 73 7.65 -1.43 8.78
N GLN A 74 7.05 -2.19 7.86
CA GLN A 74 7.79 -3.02 6.91
C GLN A 74 7.64 -2.50 5.46
N TYR A 75 6.52 -1.84 5.19
CA TYR A 75 6.15 -1.45 3.84
C TYR A 75 6.20 0.06 3.65
N LEU A 76 6.63 0.49 2.48
CA LEU A 76 6.46 1.86 2.01
C LEU A 76 5.22 1.95 1.12
N ILE A 77 4.45 3.01 1.31
CA ILE A 77 3.25 3.29 0.52
C ILE A 77 3.50 4.53 -0.32
N LYS A 78 3.66 4.35 -1.63
CA LYS A 78 3.94 5.43 -2.57
C LYS A 78 2.70 5.76 -3.41
N LYS A 79 2.42 7.04 -3.62
CA LYS A 79 1.39 7.51 -4.57
C LYS A 79 2.02 7.92 -5.90
N GLU A 80 1.47 7.42 -7.00
CA GLU A 80 1.74 7.89 -8.36
C GLU A 80 0.43 8.15 -9.10
N GLY A 81 0.03 9.41 -9.17
CA GLY A 81 -1.26 9.80 -9.73
C GLY A 81 -2.43 9.16 -8.97
N LYS A 82 -3.14 8.22 -9.62
CA LYS A 82 -4.26 7.47 -9.01
C LYS A 82 -3.89 6.05 -8.59
N GLN A 83 -2.61 5.70 -8.63
CA GLN A 83 -2.09 4.40 -8.22
C GLN A 83 -1.35 4.51 -6.89
N ALA A 84 -1.50 3.49 -6.06
CA ALA A 84 -0.66 3.23 -4.91
C ALA A 84 0.29 2.08 -5.25
N ILE A 85 1.57 2.28 -4.96
CA ILE A 85 2.63 1.29 -5.09
C ILE A 85 3.05 0.91 -3.67
N ILE A 86 2.88 -0.36 -3.34
CA ILE A 86 3.25 -0.92 -2.04
C ILE A 86 4.57 -1.63 -2.20
N ILE A 87 5.54 -1.28 -1.36
CA ILE A 87 6.93 -1.73 -1.48
C ILE A 87 7.32 -2.39 -0.16
N ASP A 88 7.63 -3.69 -0.18
CA ASP A 88 8.24 -4.39 0.94
C ASP A 88 9.71 -3.95 1.06
N ALA A 89 9.95 -2.88 1.82
CA ALA A 89 11.26 -2.25 1.89
C ALA A 89 12.31 -3.19 2.48
N ILE A 90 11.94 -3.96 3.51
CA ILE A 90 12.80 -4.97 4.12
C ILE A 90 13.22 -6.02 3.09
N SER A 91 12.25 -6.60 2.36
CA SER A 91 12.59 -7.58 1.33
C SER A 91 13.43 -6.99 0.20
N GLU A 92 13.25 -5.71 -0.17
CA GLU A 92 14.06 -5.05 -1.21
C GLU A 92 15.47 -4.70 -0.80
N GLU A 93 15.77 -4.64 0.48
CA GLU A 93 17.15 -4.53 0.94
C GLU A 93 17.91 -5.84 0.76
N HIS A 94 17.20 -6.98 0.83
CA HIS A 94 17.79 -8.31 0.74
C HIS A 94 17.61 -9.00 -0.62
N SER A 95 16.66 -8.56 -1.43
CA SER A 95 16.30 -9.15 -2.72
C SER A 95 16.74 -8.28 -3.90
N LYS A 96 17.14 -8.92 -5.00
CA LYS A 96 17.60 -8.20 -6.22
C LYS A 96 16.47 -7.86 -7.19
N GLU A 97 15.27 -8.42 -7.01
CA GLU A 97 14.19 -8.34 -8.01
C GLU A 97 12.92 -7.70 -7.45
N THR A 98 12.63 -6.47 -7.88
CA THR A 98 11.51 -5.64 -7.37
C THR A 98 10.12 -6.19 -7.69
N LYS A 99 9.99 -7.01 -8.73
CA LYS A 99 8.72 -7.65 -9.12
C LYS A 99 8.16 -8.62 -8.07
N PHE A 100 8.98 -9.04 -7.09
CA PHE A 100 8.56 -9.96 -6.02
C PHE A 100 8.31 -9.26 -4.69
N THR A 101 8.63 -7.98 -4.62
CA THR A 101 8.61 -7.17 -3.39
C THR A 101 7.64 -6.01 -3.48
N ARG A 102 7.07 -5.76 -4.66
CA ARG A 102 6.09 -4.69 -4.88
C ARG A 102 4.78 -5.22 -5.42
N PHE A 103 3.70 -4.49 -5.14
CA PHE A 103 2.47 -4.59 -5.90
C PHE A 103 1.81 -3.22 -6.03
N GLU A 104 0.96 -3.09 -7.03
CA GLU A 104 0.26 -1.87 -7.36
C GLU A 104 -1.25 -2.06 -7.38
N LEU A 105 -1.95 -1.08 -6.82
CA LEU A 105 -3.40 -0.99 -6.86
C LEU A 105 -3.84 0.45 -7.12
N PRO A 106 -4.98 0.66 -7.80
CA PRO A 106 -5.64 1.96 -7.77
C PRO A 106 -5.89 2.39 -6.33
N ILE A 107 -5.70 3.68 -6.01
CA ILE A 107 -5.86 4.21 -4.65
C ILE A 107 -7.24 3.86 -4.08
N ASP A 108 -8.31 4.05 -4.86
CA ASP A 108 -9.67 3.71 -4.42
C ASP A 108 -9.84 2.21 -4.11
N THR A 109 -9.16 1.35 -4.87
CA THR A 109 -9.19 -0.10 -4.64
C THR A 109 -8.40 -0.46 -3.39
N LEU A 110 -7.23 0.14 -3.18
CA LEU A 110 -6.46 -0.07 -1.95
C LEU A 110 -7.22 0.42 -0.72
N LEU A 111 -7.84 1.61 -0.78
CA LEU A 111 -8.70 2.13 0.27
C LEU A 111 -9.85 1.18 0.60
N TYR A 112 -10.52 0.61 -0.40
CA TYR A 112 -11.54 -0.41 -0.17
C TYR A 112 -10.94 -1.64 0.51
N VAL A 113 -9.78 -2.11 0.06
CA VAL A 113 -9.12 -3.30 0.58
C VAL A 113 -8.73 -3.13 2.05
N ILE A 114 -8.09 -2.02 2.43
CA ILE A 114 -7.68 -1.78 3.83
C ILE A 114 -8.87 -1.58 4.77
N ILE A 115 -9.93 -0.89 4.31
CA ILE A 115 -11.15 -0.67 5.12
C ILE A 115 -11.89 -1.99 5.35
N ASN A 116 -11.79 -2.94 4.42
CA ASN A 116 -12.44 -4.25 4.50
C ASN A 116 -11.42 -5.37 4.75
N LYS A 117 -10.32 -5.07 5.44
CA LYS A 117 -9.16 -5.97 5.66
C LYS A 117 -9.58 -7.42 5.97
N ASP A 118 -10.42 -7.63 6.99
CA ASP A 118 -10.79 -8.97 7.45
C ASP A 118 -11.50 -9.78 6.36
N LYS A 119 -12.48 -9.17 5.69
CA LYS A 119 -13.18 -9.78 4.55
C LYS A 119 -12.22 -10.13 3.42
N ILE A 120 -11.31 -9.21 3.08
CA ILE A 120 -10.34 -9.45 2.00
C ILE A 120 -9.38 -10.59 2.34
N LEU A 121 -8.95 -10.69 3.60
CA LEU A 121 -8.08 -11.76 4.06
C LEU A 121 -8.74 -13.15 3.95
N GLU A 122 -10.07 -13.24 4.11
CA GLU A 122 -10.83 -14.47 3.87
C GLU A 122 -10.94 -14.84 2.39
N GLU A 123 -10.97 -13.85 1.48
CA GLU A 123 -11.10 -14.03 0.04
C GLU A 123 -9.76 -14.28 -0.70
N LEU A 124 -8.63 -13.91 -0.06
CA LEU A 124 -7.28 -14.09 -0.58
C LEU A 124 -6.80 -15.54 -0.48
#